data_AF-F1VYA4-F1
#
_entry.id   AF-F1VYA4-F1
#
_cell.length_a   1.000
_cell.length_b   1.000
_cell.length_c   1.000
_cell.angle_alpha   90.00
_cell.angle_beta   90.00
_cell.angle_gamma   90.00
#
_symmetry.space_group_name_H-M   'P 1'
#
loop_
_entity.id
_entity.type
_entity.pdbx_description
1 polymer ?
#
loop_
_entity_poly.entity_id
_entity_poly.type
_entity_poly.pdbx_seq_one_letter_code
_entity_poly.pdbx_strand_id
1 'polypeptide(L)'
;MIALVALLNLALAVLVGATLAGSWLSGQSSGWAGAAAARARVTARRAAALTLLASVLVLWFQVAVMTELPLLAAAPAVVAVLSGSHYGLSWLAGCIALVLILALQASGRRAVGPAIAGALVVFAVSRSLVSHAVMDGDLSWSVAMESLHLLLISAWIGMVLLAGWVVLARPAGHAPADLDSCRRYAATLSRAASLALAGILLTGGFNAWRAMSDIDQLVTTNWGLNLTAKLVLVVLAVVLGAINRWRLVPALMRGPDSDHACRRFVLNLRLEGVVLMLALIAAALLSAGSPPGD
;
A
#
# COMPACT_ATOMS: atom_id res chain seq x y z
N MET A 1 -17.27 -5.79 7.18
CA MET A 1 -16.81 -5.13 5.94
C MET A 1 -15.54 -4.31 6.16
N ILE A 2 -15.55 -3.26 7.00
CA ILE A 2 -14.41 -2.33 7.20
C ILE A 2 -13.07 -3.04 7.47
N ALA A 3 -13.04 -3.97 8.43
CA ALA A 3 -11.81 -4.70 8.78
C ALA A 3 -11.21 -5.47 7.60
N LEU A 4 -12.06 -5.97 6.70
CA LEU A 4 -11.64 -6.73 5.53
C LEU A 4 -11.11 -5.83 4.41
N VAL A 5 -11.71 -4.66 4.22
CA VAL A 5 -11.18 -3.61 3.32
C VAL A 5 -9.82 -3.10 3.83
N ALA A 6 -9.70 -2.86 5.15
CA ALA A 6 -8.43 -2.50 5.76
C ALA A 6 -7.37 -3.61 5.57
N LEU A 7 -7.75 -4.88 5.75
CA LEU A 7 -6.85 -6.01 5.50
C LEU A 7 -6.40 -6.08 4.04
N LEU A 8 -7.32 -5.89 3.09
CA LEU A 8 -7.01 -5.88 1.65
C LEU A 8 -6.00 -4.77 1.32
N ASN A 9 -6.25 -3.55 1.77
CA ASN A 9 -5.37 -2.41 1.52
C ASN A 9 -4.00 -2.59 2.19
N LEU A 10 -3.96 -3.15 3.41
CA LEU A 10 -2.71 -3.45 4.11
C LEU A 10 -1.92 -4.55 3.39
N ALA A 11 -2.59 -5.62 2.95
CA ALA A 11 -1.96 -6.70 2.20
C ALA A 11 -1.39 -6.20 0.87
N LEU A 12 -2.12 -5.32 0.16
CA LEU A 12 -1.62 -4.66 -1.05
C LEU A 12 -0.39 -3.79 -0.76
N ALA A 13 -0.43 -2.97 0.30
CA ALA A 13 0.71 -2.16 0.71
C ALA A 13 1.95 -3.03 0.98
N VAL A 14 1.79 -4.10 1.76
CA VAL A 14 2.88 -5.05 2.03
C VAL A 14 3.38 -5.71 0.75
N LEU A 15 2.51 -6.07 -0.19
CA LEU A 15 2.89 -6.62 -1.49
C LEU A 15 3.75 -5.64 -2.30
N VAL A 16 3.31 -4.38 -2.43
CA VAL A 16 4.03 -3.34 -3.17
C VAL A 16 5.38 -3.06 -2.51
N GLY A 17 5.40 -2.86 -1.19
CA GLY A 17 6.62 -2.61 -0.43
C GLY A 17 7.62 -3.76 -0.50
N ALA A 18 7.16 -5.01 -0.42
CA ALA A 18 8.02 -6.19 -0.50
C ALA A 18 8.60 -6.40 -1.90
N THR A 19 7.81 -6.10 -2.94
CA THR A 19 8.27 -6.11 -4.33
C THR A 19 9.36 -5.06 -4.57
N LEU A 20 9.16 -3.83 -4.10
CA LEU A 20 10.15 -2.75 -4.21
C LEU A 20 11.43 -3.05 -3.42
N ALA A 21 11.29 -3.47 -2.16
CA ALA A 21 12.45 -3.83 -1.34
C ALA A 21 13.26 -4.99 -1.97
N GLY A 22 12.56 -6.01 -2.48
CA GLY A 22 13.18 -7.14 -3.17
C GLY A 22 13.96 -6.72 -4.41
N SER A 23 13.41 -5.81 -5.23
CA SER A 23 14.07 -5.34 -6.45
C SER A 23 15.34 -4.55 -6.14
N TRP A 24 15.31 -3.63 -5.18
CA TRP A 24 16.47 -2.83 -4.76
C TRP A 24 17.60 -3.66 -4.13
N LEU A 25 17.26 -4.74 -3.43
CA LEU A 25 18.24 -5.62 -2.77
C LEU A 25 18.81 -6.68 -3.73
N SER A 26 18.06 -7.06 -4.77
CA SER A 26 18.46 -8.13 -5.70
C SER A 26 19.71 -7.81 -6.54
N GLY A 27 20.05 -6.53 -6.69
CA GLY A 27 21.25 -6.08 -7.42
C GLY A 27 22.52 -5.96 -6.56
N GLN A 28 22.46 -6.32 -5.27
CA GLN A 28 23.57 -6.15 -4.33
C GLN A 28 24.22 -7.51 -4.02
N SER A 29 25.55 -7.53 -3.84
CA SER A 29 26.35 -8.76 -3.68
C SER A 29 26.57 -9.21 -2.23
N SER A 30 26.08 -8.45 -1.25
CA SER A 30 26.34 -8.73 0.17
C SER A 30 25.44 -9.84 0.74
N GLY A 31 25.94 -10.55 1.75
CA GLY A 31 25.21 -11.65 2.40
C GLY A 31 23.94 -11.14 3.10
N TRP A 32 24.01 -9.98 3.74
CA TRP A 32 22.85 -9.33 4.34
C TRP A 32 21.78 -8.99 3.29
N ALA A 33 22.17 -8.39 2.16
CA ALA A 33 21.22 -8.02 1.11
C ALA A 33 20.56 -9.24 0.49
N GLY A 34 21.31 -10.33 0.25
CA GLY A 34 20.76 -11.60 -0.23
C GLY A 34 19.71 -12.19 0.71
N ALA A 35 20.00 -12.23 2.01
CA ALA A 35 19.07 -12.72 3.03
C ALA A 35 17.83 -11.82 3.16
N ALA A 36 18.01 -10.49 3.10
CA ALA A 36 16.91 -9.53 3.14
C ALA A 36 16.02 -9.62 1.88
N ALA A 37 16.61 -9.76 0.70
CA ALA A 37 15.89 -9.96 -0.56
C ALA A 37 15.08 -11.27 -0.53
N ALA A 38 15.63 -12.35 0.04
CA ALA A 38 14.91 -13.62 0.20
C ALA A 38 13.67 -13.46 1.10
N ARG A 39 13.82 -12.76 2.25
CA ARG A 39 12.68 -12.45 3.13
C ARG A 39 11.64 -11.60 2.42
N ALA A 40 12.07 -10.55 1.71
CA ALA A 40 11.17 -9.69 0.94
C ALA A 40 10.37 -10.47 -0.12
N ARG A 41 11.00 -11.40 -0.85
CA ARG A 41 10.30 -12.26 -1.82
C ARG A 41 9.26 -13.17 -1.17
N VAL A 42 9.58 -13.79 -0.03
CA VAL A 42 8.61 -14.63 0.70
C VAL A 42 7.44 -13.79 1.20
N THR A 43 7.72 -12.61 1.74
CA THR A 43 6.68 -11.67 2.17
C THR A 43 5.81 -11.21 1.00
N ALA A 44 6.39 -10.87 -0.15
CA ALA A 44 5.65 -10.48 -1.35
C ALA A 44 4.70 -11.58 -1.82
N ARG A 45 5.15 -12.85 -1.87
CA ARG A 45 4.28 -13.99 -2.26
C ARG A 45 3.11 -14.17 -1.29
N ARG A 46 3.37 -14.12 0.02
CA ARG A 46 2.34 -14.23 1.06
C ARG A 46 1.35 -13.07 0.99
N ALA A 47 1.85 -11.86 0.80
CA ALA A 47 1.03 -10.66 0.67
C ALA A 47 0.16 -10.68 -0.61
N ALA A 48 0.68 -11.16 -1.74
CA ALA A 48 -0.12 -11.36 -2.96
C ALA A 48 -1.25 -12.37 -2.75
N ALA A 49 -0.97 -13.52 -2.13
CA ALA A 49 -1.98 -14.51 -1.81
C ALA A 49 -3.05 -13.96 -0.85
N LEU A 50 -2.62 -13.21 0.17
CA LEU A 50 -3.52 -12.56 1.12
C LEU A 50 -4.37 -11.46 0.47
N THR A 51 -3.78 -10.67 -0.44
CA THR A 51 -4.50 -9.64 -1.21
C THR A 51 -5.59 -10.29 -2.08
N LEU A 52 -5.27 -11.40 -2.74
CA LEU A 52 -6.23 -12.16 -3.55
C LEU A 52 -7.36 -12.72 -2.69
N LEU A 53 -7.03 -13.39 -1.58
CA LEU A 53 -8.02 -13.92 -0.66
C LEU A 53 -8.91 -12.82 -0.08
N ALA A 54 -8.31 -11.72 0.40
CA ALA A 54 -9.06 -10.59 0.93
C ALA A 54 -9.97 -9.97 -0.15
N SER A 55 -9.52 -9.87 -1.41
CA SER A 55 -10.34 -9.37 -2.53
C SER A 55 -11.57 -10.24 -2.78
N VAL A 56 -11.42 -11.56 -2.75
CA VAL A 56 -12.53 -12.53 -2.88
C VAL A 56 -13.51 -12.39 -1.73
N LEU A 57 -13.00 -12.31 -0.49
CA LEU A 57 -13.86 -12.14 0.67
C LEU A 57 -14.59 -10.79 0.64
N VAL A 58 -13.94 -9.70 0.19
CA VAL A 58 -14.58 -8.38 0.08
C VAL A 58 -15.75 -8.44 -0.90
N LEU A 59 -15.53 -8.98 -2.11
CA LEU A 59 -16.60 -9.17 -3.09
C LEU A 59 -17.75 -9.97 -2.48
N TRP A 60 -17.45 -11.12 -1.87
CA TRP A 60 -18.47 -12.00 -1.31
C TRP A 60 -19.32 -11.30 -0.25
N PHE A 61 -18.68 -10.64 0.71
CA PHE A 61 -19.38 -9.87 1.74
C PHE A 61 -20.16 -8.70 1.13
N GLN A 62 -19.63 -8.05 0.10
CA GLN A 62 -20.27 -6.88 -0.51
C GLN A 62 -21.55 -7.29 -1.22
N VAL A 63 -21.49 -8.36 -2.01
CA VAL A 63 -22.68 -8.92 -2.67
C VAL A 63 -23.71 -9.39 -1.65
N ALA A 64 -23.29 -10.09 -0.58
CA ALA A 64 -24.21 -10.53 0.47
C ALA A 64 -24.93 -9.36 1.16
N VAL A 65 -24.19 -8.29 1.48
CA VAL A 65 -24.76 -7.07 2.09
C VAL A 65 -25.70 -6.36 1.11
N MET A 66 -25.31 -6.18 -0.15
CA MET A 66 -26.12 -5.48 -1.16
C MET A 66 -27.39 -6.24 -1.55
N THR A 67 -27.38 -7.57 -1.44
CA THR A 67 -28.54 -8.43 -1.75
C THR A 67 -29.34 -8.82 -0.52
N GLU A 68 -28.93 -8.36 0.66
CA GLU A 68 -29.54 -8.71 1.95
C GLU A 68 -29.61 -10.23 2.20
N LEU A 69 -28.70 -11.00 1.61
CA LEU A 69 -28.63 -12.45 1.73
C LEU A 69 -27.68 -12.88 2.86
N PRO A 70 -27.98 -13.98 3.57
CA PRO A 70 -27.01 -14.64 4.43
C PRO A 70 -25.73 -15.00 3.65
N LEU A 71 -24.56 -14.92 4.29
CA LEU A 71 -23.26 -15.15 3.63
C LEU A 71 -23.20 -16.50 2.89
N LEU A 72 -23.75 -17.56 3.45
CA LEU A 72 -23.75 -18.89 2.83
C LEU A 72 -24.72 -19.02 1.64
N ALA A 73 -25.70 -18.12 1.53
CA ALA A 73 -26.71 -18.10 0.47
C ALA A 73 -26.35 -17.13 -0.68
N ALA A 74 -25.30 -16.33 -0.54
CA ALA A 74 -24.94 -15.29 -1.50
C ALA A 74 -24.33 -15.83 -2.83
N ALA A 75 -24.03 -17.13 -2.93
CA ALA A 75 -23.33 -17.71 -4.08
C ALA A 75 -23.99 -17.42 -5.45
N PRO A 76 -25.33 -17.59 -5.63
CA PRO A 76 -25.97 -17.29 -6.91
C PRO A 76 -25.86 -15.80 -7.28
N ALA A 77 -25.99 -14.91 -6.30
CA ALA A 77 -25.84 -13.47 -6.50
C ALA A 77 -24.40 -13.09 -6.87
N VAL A 78 -23.40 -13.73 -6.25
CA VAL A 78 -21.99 -13.52 -6.60
C VAL A 78 -21.74 -13.94 -8.05
N VAL A 79 -22.28 -15.09 -8.48
CA VAL A 79 -22.16 -15.54 -9.87
C VAL A 79 -22.82 -14.55 -10.83
N ALA A 80 -24.01 -14.04 -10.51
CA ALA A 80 -24.71 -13.07 -11.34
C ALA A 80 -23.91 -11.74 -11.49
N VAL A 81 -23.32 -11.26 -10.39
CA VAL A 81 -22.45 -10.07 -10.43
C VAL A 81 -21.22 -10.33 -11.30
N LEU A 82 -20.58 -11.49 -11.17
CA LEU A 82 -19.38 -11.84 -11.95
C LEU A 82 -19.66 -12.05 -13.44
N SER A 83 -20.84 -12.57 -13.80
CA SER A 83 -21.18 -12.88 -15.19
C SER A 83 -21.81 -11.72 -15.96
N GLY A 84 -22.47 -10.79 -15.25
CA GLY A 84 -23.35 -9.80 -15.89
C GLY A 84 -23.03 -8.34 -15.61
N SER A 85 -22.00 -8.02 -14.81
CA SER A 85 -21.76 -6.63 -14.39
C SER A 85 -20.38 -6.10 -14.76
N HIS A 86 -20.32 -4.79 -15.02
CA HIS A 86 -19.07 -4.05 -15.15
C HIS A 86 -18.17 -4.21 -13.90
N TYR A 87 -18.79 -4.23 -12.72
CA TYR A 87 -18.10 -4.50 -11.45
C TYR A 87 -17.38 -5.84 -11.48
N GLY A 88 -18.07 -6.91 -11.92
CA GLY A 88 -17.55 -8.27 -11.98
C GLY A 88 -16.37 -8.40 -12.93
N LEU A 89 -16.48 -7.82 -14.14
CA LEU A 89 -15.39 -7.82 -15.13
C LEU A 89 -14.15 -7.08 -14.62
N SER A 90 -14.34 -5.90 -14.06
CA SER A 90 -13.25 -5.12 -13.46
C SER A 90 -12.57 -5.91 -12.34
N TRP A 91 -13.34 -6.47 -11.41
CA TRP A 91 -12.81 -7.30 -10.33
C TRP A 91 -12.04 -8.53 -10.83
N LEU A 92 -12.56 -9.23 -11.85
CA LEU A 92 -11.89 -10.39 -12.46
C LEU A 92 -10.53 -10.01 -13.06
N ALA A 93 -10.43 -8.86 -13.75
CA ALA A 93 -9.15 -8.36 -14.25
C ALA A 93 -8.13 -8.16 -13.13
N GLY A 94 -8.57 -7.63 -11.98
CA GLY A 94 -7.75 -7.52 -10.78
C GLY A 94 -7.28 -8.88 -10.23
N CYS A 95 -8.18 -9.86 -10.16
CA CYS A 95 -7.83 -11.23 -9.74
C CYS A 95 -6.82 -11.89 -10.68
N ILE A 96 -6.99 -11.75 -12.00
CA ILE A 96 -6.05 -12.24 -13.00
C ILE A 96 -4.68 -11.58 -12.80
N ALA A 97 -4.63 -10.28 -12.53
CA ALA A 97 -3.39 -9.58 -12.25
C ALA A 97 -2.67 -10.11 -10.99
N LEU A 98 -3.41 -10.40 -9.91
CA LEU A 98 -2.83 -10.98 -8.69
C LEU A 98 -2.33 -12.42 -8.92
N VAL A 99 -3.06 -13.23 -9.69
CA VAL A 99 -2.62 -14.58 -10.07
C VAL A 99 -1.35 -14.51 -10.93
N LEU A 100 -1.29 -13.57 -11.88
CA LEU A 100 -0.10 -13.33 -12.69
C LEU A 100 1.10 -12.93 -11.81
N ILE A 101 0.90 -12.04 -10.83
CA ILE A 101 1.94 -11.67 -9.86
C ILE A 101 2.45 -12.90 -9.10
N LEU A 102 1.57 -13.79 -8.64
CA LEU A 102 1.97 -15.03 -7.96
C LEU A 102 2.76 -15.96 -8.89
N ALA A 103 2.31 -16.16 -10.12
CA ALA A 103 3.00 -16.97 -11.12
C ALA A 103 4.38 -16.42 -11.49
N LEU A 104 4.49 -15.11 -11.72
CA LEU A 104 5.75 -14.43 -12.00
C LEU A 104 6.73 -14.57 -10.84
N GLN A 105 6.26 -14.42 -9.59
CA GLN A 105 7.09 -14.62 -8.41
C GLN A 105 7.52 -16.08 -8.21
N ALA A 106 6.69 -17.05 -8.58
CA ALA A 106 7.02 -18.48 -8.52
C ALA A 106 8.09 -18.88 -9.55
N SER A 107 8.12 -18.22 -10.72
CA SER A 107 9.07 -18.51 -11.81
C SER A 107 10.55 -18.37 -11.42
N GLY A 108 10.86 -17.60 -10.37
CA GLY A 108 12.23 -17.34 -9.91
C GLY A 108 13.08 -16.49 -10.88
N ARG A 109 12.52 -16.07 -12.02
CA ARG A 109 13.22 -15.27 -13.04
C ARG A 109 13.49 -13.86 -12.52
N ARG A 110 14.70 -13.33 -12.78
CA ARG A 110 15.09 -11.97 -12.34
C ARG A 110 14.43 -10.85 -13.15
N ALA A 111 14.05 -11.11 -14.41
CA ALA A 111 13.55 -10.10 -15.35
C ALA A 111 12.02 -9.86 -15.31
N VAL A 112 11.31 -10.29 -14.25
CA VAL A 112 9.84 -10.17 -14.16
C VAL A 112 9.36 -8.86 -13.52
N GLY A 113 10.28 -7.99 -13.08
CA GLY A 113 9.98 -6.74 -12.37
C GLY A 113 8.97 -5.84 -13.11
N PRO A 114 9.19 -5.49 -14.39
CA PRO A 114 8.26 -4.66 -15.15
C PRO A 114 6.86 -5.30 -15.30
N ALA A 115 6.79 -6.63 -15.49
CA ALA A 115 5.53 -7.34 -15.59
C ALA A 115 4.74 -7.34 -14.27
N ILE A 116 5.43 -7.49 -13.12
CA ILE A 116 4.80 -7.36 -11.80
C ILE A 116 4.29 -5.92 -11.59
N ALA A 117 5.08 -4.91 -11.98
CA ALA A 117 4.65 -3.51 -11.89
C ALA A 117 3.40 -3.24 -12.75
N GLY A 118 3.38 -3.73 -13.99
CA GLY A 118 2.20 -3.65 -14.87
C GLY A 118 0.98 -4.33 -14.27
N ALA A 119 1.13 -5.52 -13.69
CA ALA A 119 0.03 -6.23 -13.02
C ALA A 119 -0.46 -5.48 -11.76
N LEU A 120 0.43 -4.84 -11.00
CA LEU A 120 0.01 -3.98 -9.87
C LEU A 120 -0.81 -2.77 -10.36
N VAL A 121 -0.43 -2.17 -11.49
CA VAL A 121 -1.22 -1.09 -12.12
C VAL A 121 -2.59 -1.60 -12.55
N VAL A 122 -2.68 -2.75 -13.21
CA VAL A 122 -3.96 -3.37 -13.59
C VAL A 122 -4.83 -3.61 -12.35
N PHE A 123 -4.24 -4.15 -11.27
CA PHE A 123 -4.98 -4.35 -10.02
C PHE A 123 -5.48 -3.02 -9.43
N ALA A 124 -4.66 -1.97 -9.40
CA ALA A 124 -5.08 -0.67 -8.89
C ALA A 124 -6.20 -0.04 -9.75
N VAL A 125 -6.08 -0.10 -11.08
CA VAL A 125 -7.13 0.37 -11.99
C VAL A 125 -8.42 -0.40 -11.79
N SER A 126 -8.34 -1.73 -11.68
CA SER A 126 -9.53 -2.56 -11.41
C SER A 126 -10.27 -2.17 -10.14
N ARG A 127 -9.53 -1.75 -9.10
CA ARG A 127 -10.10 -1.28 -7.83
C ARG A 127 -10.78 0.08 -7.97
N SER A 128 -10.22 0.97 -8.78
CA SER A 128 -10.80 2.29 -9.04
C SER A 128 -12.05 2.21 -9.90
N LEU A 129 -12.12 1.29 -10.87
CA LEU A 129 -13.29 1.04 -11.72
C LEU A 129 -14.50 0.48 -10.96
N VAL A 130 -14.29 -0.05 -9.76
CA VAL A 130 -15.36 -0.51 -8.85
C VAL A 130 -15.61 0.44 -7.67
N SER A 131 -15.11 1.67 -7.77
CA SER A 131 -15.27 2.74 -6.78
C SER A 131 -16.08 3.90 -7.35
N HIS A 132 -16.41 4.89 -6.51
CA HIS A 132 -17.07 6.12 -6.95
C HIS A 132 -16.27 6.93 -8.00
N ALA A 133 -14.97 6.66 -8.17
CA ALA A 133 -14.16 7.30 -9.20
C ALA A 133 -14.67 7.01 -10.63
N VAL A 134 -15.39 5.89 -10.82
CA VAL A 134 -15.94 5.49 -12.13
C VAL A 134 -17.13 6.34 -12.58
N MET A 135 -17.68 7.20 -11.71
CA MET A 135 -18.87 8.01 -12.04
C MET A 135 -18.66 8.99 -13.20
N ASP A 136 -17.41 9.37 -13.49
CA ASP A 136 -17.06 10.17 -14.67
C ASP A 136 -16.72 9.31 -15.92
N GLY A 137 -16.92 7.99 -15.85
CA GLY A 137 -16.56 7.01 -16.87
C GLY A 137 -15.26 6.24 -16.60
N ASP A 138 -15.09 5.14 -17.31
CA ASP A 138 -13.99 4.17 -17.11
C ASP A 138 -12.61 4.75 -17.44
N LEU A 139 -12.52 5.57 -18.49
CA LEU A 139 -11.30 6.25 -18.94
C LEU A 139 -11.28 7.71 -18.48
N SER A 140 -11.56 7.94 -17.21
CA SER A 140 -11.60 9.27 -16.61
C SER A 140 -10.33 9.61 -15.83
N TRP A 141 -10.10 10.91 -15.65
CA TRP A 141 -9.03 11.40 -14.80
C TRP A 141 -9.21 10.97 -13.33
N SER A 142 -10.46 10.82 -12.88
CA SER A 142 -10.81 10.35 -11.54
C SER A 142 -10.33 8.92 -11.30
N VAL A 143 -10.57 8.00 -12.24
CA VAL A 143 -10.06 6.62 -12.17
C VAL A 143 -8.52 6.62 -12.16
N ALA A 144 -7.89 7.45 -12.99
CA ALA A 144 -6.44 7.55 -13.04
C ALA A 144 -5.83 8.06 -11.72
N MET A 145 -6.39 9.14 -11.15
CA MET A 145 -5.92 9.74 -9.89
C MET A 145 -6.15 8.81 -8.70
N GLU A 146 -7.30 8.16 -8.60
CA GLU A 146 -7.59 7.18 -7.54
C GLU A 146 -6.65 5.97 -7.63
N SER A 147 -6.42 5.44 -8.84
CA SER A 147 -5.51 4.31 -9.06
C SER A 147 -4.07 4.67 -8.68
N LEU A 148 -3.63 5.86 -9.10
CA LEU A 148 -2.30 6.37 -8.79
C LEU A 148 -2.16 6.62 -7.28
N HIS A 149 -3.17 7.23 -6.64
CA HIS A 149 -3.20 7.44 -5.20
C HIS A 149 -3.05 6.11 -4.46
N LEU A 150 -3.85 5.10 -4.83
CA LEU A 150 -3.82 3.76 -4.22
C LEU A 150 -2.43 3.12 -4.33
N LEU A 151 -1.78 3.21 -5.49
CA LEU A 151 -0.42 2.69 -5.69
C LEU A 151 0.61 3.44 -4.85
N LEU A 152 0.52 4.77 -4.78
CA LEU A 152 1.48 5.59 -4.05
C LEU A 152 1.36 5.39 -2.53
N ILE A 153 0.12 5.36 -1.98
CA ILE A 153 -0.08 5.04 -0.56
C ILE A 153 0.40 3.61 -0.26
N SER A 154 0.13 2.65 -1.16
CA SER A 154 0.58 1.27 -1.00
C SER A 154 2.11 1.18 -1.00
N ALA A 155 2.77 1.94 -1.87
CA ALA A 155 4.21 2.04 -1.89
C ALA A 155 4.76 2.67 -0.60
N TRP A 156 4.26 3.82 -0.16
CA TRP A 156 4.78 4.49 1.04
C TRP A 156 4.63 3.62 2.29
N ILE A 157 3.40 3.16 2.56
CA ILE A 157 3.09 2.29 3.70
C ILE A 157 3.91 1.00 3.62
N GLY A 158 3.90 0.35 2.45
CA GLY A 158 4.63 -0.88 2.21
C GLY A 158 6.12 -0.76 2.48
N MET A 159 6.77 0.26 1.93
CA MET A 159 8.21 0.48 2.09
C MET A 159 8.59 0.67 3.57
N VAL A 160 7.81 1.46 4.31
CA VAL A 160 8.03 1.73 5.74
C VAL A 160 7.86 0.45 6.56
N LEU A 161 6.77 -0.30 6.35
CA LEU A 161 6.51 -1.55 7.06
C LEU A 161 7.58 -2.62 6.77
N LEU A 162 7.93 -2.81 5.49
CA LEU A 162 8.95 -3.78 5.12
C LEU A 162 10.32 -3.41 5.69
N ALA A 163 10.68 -2.13 5.68
CA ALA A 163 11.93 -1.68 6.26
C ALA A 163 11.99 -1.95 7.77
N GLY A 164 10.98 -1.51 8.52
CA GLY A 164 10.97 -1.60 9.99
C GLY A 164 10.83 -3.02 10.56
N TRP A 165 10.14 -3.91 9.86
CA TRP A 165 9.79 -5.24 10.38
C TRP A 165 10.37 -6.45 9.63
N VAL A 166 10.86 -6.28 8.40
CA VAL A 166 11.33 -7.43 7.58
C VAL A 166 12.79 -7.27 7.16
N VAL A 167 13.14 -6.11 6.59
CA VAL A 167 14.48 -5.87 6.03
C VAL A 167 15.46 -5.53 7.13
N LEU A 168 15.21 -4.45 7.88
CA LEU A 168 16.11 -3.93 8.92
C LEU A 168 15.86 -4.52 10.31
N ALA A 169 14.85 -5.39 10.46
CA ALA A 169 14.59 -6.09 11.72
C ALA A 169 15.74 -7.01 12.15
N ARG A 170 16.59 -7.42 11.20
CA ARG A 170 17.86 -8.09 11.48
C ARG A 170 19.01 -7.14 11.15
N PRO A 171 19.90 -6.84 12.11
CA PRO A 171 21.00 -5.91 11.89
C PRO A 171 21.90 -6.43 10.76
N ALA A 172 22.50 -5.48 10.03
CA ALA A 172 23.58 -5.80 9.11
C ALA A 172 24.77 -6.37 9.89
N GLY A 173 25.53 -7.25 9.27
CA GLY A 173 26.81 -7.68 9.82
C GLY A 173 27.81 -6.51 9.88
N HIS A 174 28.93 -6.72 10.56
CA HIS A 174 30.02 -5.75 10.62
C HIS A 174 30.86 -5.71 9.33
N ALA A 175 30.58 -6.60 8.37
CA ALA A 175 31.27 -6.62 7.09
C ALA A 175 31.01 -5.30 6.32
N PRO A 176 32.05 -4.64 5.76
CA PRO A 176 31.88 -3.37 5.05
C PRO A 176 30.83 -3.41 3.94
N ALA A 177 30.74 -4.53 3.21
CA ALA A 177 29.75 -4.74 2.16
C ALA A 177 28.30 -4.78 2.67
N ASP A 178 28.05 -5.36 3.84
CA ASP A 178 26.72 -5.43 4.46
C ASP A 178 26.28 -4.03 4.93
N LEU A 179 27.18 -3.31 5.59
CA LEU A 179 26.93 -1.94 6.06
C LEU A 179 26.64 -1.00 4.89
N ASP A 180 27.43 -1.08 3.83
CA ASP A 180 27.22 -0.28 2.63
C ASP A 180 25.90 -0.61 1.93
N SER A 181 25.56 -1.90 1.82
CA SER A 181 24.27 -2.34 1.28
C SER A 181 23.07 -1.81 2.08
N CYS A 182 23.17 -1.85 3.42
CA CYS A 182 22.18 -1.29 4.33
C CYS A 182 22.02 0.22 4.14
N ARG A 183 23.14 0.96 4.01
CA ARG A 183 23.14 2.40 3.76
C ARG A 183 22.49 2.75 2.41
N ARG A 184 22.83 2.03 1.34
CA ARG A 184 22.20 2.19 0.02
C ARG A 184 20.71 1.91 0.08
N TYR A 185 20.28 0.85 0.77
CA TYR A 185 18.86 0.55 0.96
C TYR A 185 18.13 1.70 1.67
N ALA A 186 18.67 2.22 2.79
CA ALA A 186 18.08 3.33 3.52
C ALA A 186 17.97 4.62 2.67
N ALA A 187 19.00 4.93 1.88
CA ALA A 187 18.99 6.07 0.97
C ALA A 187 17.94 5.92 -0.15
N THR A 188 17.85 4.75 -0.78
CA THR A 188 16.85 4.46 -1.82
C THR A 188 15.44 4.52 -1.26
N LEU A 189 15.20 3.93 -0.08
CA LEU A 189 13.93 4.00 0.62
C LEU A 189 13.51 5.45 0.88
N SER A 190 14.41 6.27 1.42
CA SER A 190 14.11 7.66 1.76
C SER A 190 13.75 8.49 0.52
N ARG A 191 14.47 8.29 -0.60
CA ARG A 191 14.16 8.93 -1.89
C ARG A 191 12.80 8.50 -2.42
N ALA A 192 12.55 7.19 -2.47
CA ALA A 192 11.30 6.62 -2.98
C ALA A 192 10.09 7.03 -2.13
N ALA A 193 10.20 7.00 -0.80
CA ALA A 193 9.15 7.44 0.12
C ALA A 193 8.81 8.91 -0.07
N SER A 194 9.81 9.75 -0.35
CA SER A 194 9.59 11.18 -0.58
C SER A 194 8.88 11.46 -1.91
N LEU A 195 9.23 10.71 -2.97
CA LEU A 195 8.54 10.79 -4.25
C LEU A 195 7.09 10.29 -4.12
N ALA A 196 6.88 9.18 -3.40
CA ALA A 196 5.56 8.67 -3.10
C ALA A 196 4.73 9.71 -2.36
N LEU A 197 5.27 10.32 -1.29
CA LEU A 197 4.60 11.38 -0.53
C LEU A 197 4.20 12.57 -1.41
N ALA A 198 5.09 13.07 -2.27
CA ALA A 198 4.75 14.16 -3.17
C ALA A 198 3.55 13.81 -4.07
N GLY A 199 3.56 12.61 -4.66
CA GLY A 199 2.43 12.13 -5.46
C GLY A 199 1.14 11.93 -4.65
N ILE A 200 1.24 11.45 -3.40
CA ILE A 200 0.10 11.27 -2.49
C ILE A 200 -0.57 12.60 -2.17
N LEU A 201 0.23 13.65 -1.92
CA LEU A 201 -0.31 14.99 -1.66
C LEU A 201 -1.04 15.54 -2.88
N LEU A 202 -0.49 15.35 -4.09
CA LEU A 202 -1.12 15.80 -5.33
C LEU A 202 -2.43 15.04 -5.61
N THR A 203 -2.36 13.71 -5.63
CA THR A 203 -3.51 12.84 -5.94
C THR A 203 -4.58 12.87 -4.85
N GLY A 204 -4.16 12.86 -3.57
CA GLY A 204 -5.07 12.95 -2.43
C GLY A 204 -5.72 14.32 -2.31
N GLY A 205 -4.98 15.39 -2.60
CA GLY A 205 -5.54 16.75 -2.71
C GLY A 205 -6.59 16.85 -3.81
N PHE A 206 -6.32 16.27 -4.98
CA PHE A 206 -7.29 16.19 -6.08
C PHE A 206 -8.56 15.41 -5.66
N ASN A 207 -8.42 14.24 -5.06
CA ASN A 207 -9.57 13.43 -4.64
C ASN A 207 -10.38 14.12 -3.53
N ALA A 208 -9.71 14.76 -2.57
CA ALA A 208 -10.38 15.51 -1.50
C ALA A 208 -11.13 16.73 -2.05
N TRP A 209 -10.51 17.49 -2.97
CA TRP A 209 -11.15 18.64 -3.61
C TRP A 209 -12.42 18.26 -4.37
N ARG A 210 -12.42 17.09 -5.04
CA ARG A 210 -13.61 16.58 -5.73
C ARG A 210 -14.69 16.06 -4.80
N ALA A 211 -14.31 15.47 -3.67
CA ALA A 211 -15.26 14.89 -2.73
C ALA A 211 -15.98 15.93 -1.88
N MET A 212 -15.43 17.15 -1.76
CA MET A 212 -15.96 18.19 -0.88
C MET A 212 -16.73 19.25 -1.66
N SER A 213 -17.97 19.52 -1.25
CA SER A 213 -18.77 20.66 -1.75
C SER A 213 -18.59 21.93 -0.88
N ASP A 214 -18.31 21.77 0.41
CA ASP A 214 -18.04 22.87 1.35
C ASP A 214 -16.99 22.45 2.42
N ILE A 215 -16.18 23.40 2.89
CA ILE A 215 -15.14 23.20 3.92
C ILE A 215 -15.76 22.99 5.31
N ASP A 216 -16.93 23.59 5.58
CA ASP A 216 -17.60 23.46 6.88
C ASP A 216 -18.00 22.00 7.18
N GLN A 217 -18.19 21.18 6.14
CA GLN A 217 -18.48 19.75 6.27
C GLN A 217 -17.35 18.95 6.92
N LEU A 218 -16.12 19.48 6.99
CA LEU A 218 -14.97 18.84 7.63
C LEU A 218 -15.14 18.67 9.14
N VAL A 219 -15.87 19.57 9.79
CA VAL A 219 -15.99 19.58 11.26
C VAL A 219 -17.42 19.31 11.74
N THR A 220 -18.40 19.41 10.85
CA THR A 220 -19.83 19.23 11.17
C THR A 220 -20.37 17.83 10.86
N THR A 221 -19.67 17.03 10.04
CA THR A 221 -20.14 15.70 9.61
C THR A 221 -19.23 14.57 10.11
N ASN A 222 -19.82 13.38 10.35
CA ASN A 222 -19.04 12.19 10.70
C ASN A 222 -17.99 11.83 9.63
N TRP A 223 -18.33 12.04 8.36
CA TRP A 223 -17.39 11.86 7.24
C TRP A 223 -16.22 12.84 7.34
N GLY A 224 -16.51 14.13 7.58
CA GLY A 224 -15.50 15.17 7.75
C GLY A 224 -14.57 14.94 8.95
N LEU A 225 -15.11 14.52 10.08
CA LEU A 225 -14.34 14.18 11.28
C LEU A 225 -13.38 13.01 11.02
N ASN A 226 -13.85 11.96 10.33
CA ASN A 226 -13.00 10.84 9.93
C ASN A 226 -11.90 11.27 8.95
N LEU A 227 -12.20 12.20 8.03
CA LEU A 227 -11.23 12.75 7.08
C LEU A 227 -10.18 13.57 7.82
N THR A 228 -10.60 14.40 8.77
CA THR A 228 -9.70 15.21 9.60
C THR A 228 -8.79 14.32 10.45
N ALA A 229 -9.33 13.27 11.09
CA ALA A 229 -8.54 12.29 11.83
C ALA A 229 -7.50 11.61 10.92
N LYS A 230 -7.88 11.21 9.70
CA LYS A 230 -6.94 10.67 8.69
C LYS A 230 -5.84 11.69 8.34
N LEU A 231 -6.19 12.95 8.12
CA LEU A 231 -5.23 13.99 7.78
C LEU A 231 -4.23 14.26 8.92
N VAL A 232 -4.69 14.28 10.18
CA VAL A 232 -3.82 14.40 11.36
C VAL A 232 -2.81 13.24 11.40
N LEU A 233 -3.28 12.00 11.20
CA LEU A 233 -2.39 10.82 11.15
C LEU A 233 -1.39 10.91 10.01
N VAL A 234 -1.81 11.38 8.83
CA VAL A 234 -0.89 11.59 7.70
C VAL A 234 0.15 12.66 8.02
N VAL A 235 -0.22 13.78 8.64
CA VAL A 235 0.73 14.82 9.07
C VAL A 235 1.74 14.26 10.08
N LEU A 236 1.29 13.47 11.07
CA LEU A 236 2.18 12.80 12.01
C LEU A 236 3.17 11.86 11.29
N ALA A 237 2.70 11.07 10.32
CA ALA A 237 3.55 10.21 9.51
C ALA A 237 4.56 11.02 8.67
N VAL A 238 4.16 12.16 8.11
CA VAL A 238 5.06 13.08 7.38
C VAL A 238 6.15 13.62 8.30
N VAL A 239 5.81 14.02 9.54
CA VAL A 239 6.80 14.49 10.52
C VAL A 239 7.81 13.37 10.85
N LEU A 240 7.33 12.14 11.07
CA LEU A 240 8.20 10.99 11.32
C LEU A 240 9.11 10.68 10.10
N GLY A 241 8.56 10.73 8.88
CA GLY A 241 9.31 10.58 7.64
C GLY A 241 10.35 11.69 7.42
N ALA A 242 10.03 12.92 7.81
CA ALA A 242 10.95 14.06 7.78
C ALA A 242 12.11 13.89 8.77
N ILE A 243 11.84 13.40 9.99
CA ILE A 243 12.87 13.03 10.97
C ILE A 243 13.77 11.93 10.40
N ASN A 244 13.18 10.91 9.76
CA ASN A 244 13.91 9.86 9.05
C ASN A 244 14.86 10.46 8.00
N ARG A 245 14.34 11.30 7.10
CA ARG A 245 15.09 11.86 5.97
C ARG A 245 16.21 12.83 6.39
N TRP A 246 15.93 13.75 7.32
CA TRP A 246 16.85 14.85 7.61
C TRP A 246 17.75 14.62 8.83
N ARG A 247 17.38 13.70 9.73
CA ARG A 247 18.18 13.42 10.93
C ARG A 247 18.75 12.01 10.94
N LEU A 248 17.90 10.99 10.77
CA LEU A 248 18.30 9.61 11.02
C LEU A 248 19.09 9.01 9.84
N VAL A 249 18.66 9.20 8.60
CA VAL A 249 19.40 8.73 7.41
C VAL A 249 20.80 9.38 7.32
N PRO A 250 20.97 10.70 7.48
CA PRO A 250 22.30 11.30 7.51
C PRO A 250 23.18 10.83 8.68
N ALA A 251 22.59 10.48 9.82
CA ALA A 251 23.34 9.90 10.95
C ALA A 251 23.85 8.49 10.63
N LEU A 252 23.07 7.67 9.92
CA LEU A 252 23.50 6.33 9.45
C LEU A 252 24.71 6.39 8.51
N MET A 253 24.84 7.46 7.73
CA MET A 253 25.94 7.63 6.78
C MET A 253 27.25 8.03 7.44
N ARG A 254 27.21 8.68 8.62
CA ARG A 254 28.40 9.32 9.23
C ARG A 254 29.38 8.39 9.92
N GLY A 255 28.97 7.18 10.34
CA GLY A 255 29.91 6.06 10.61
C GLY A 255 30.37 5.73 12.04
N PRO A 256 30.57 6.66 13.01
CA PRO A 256 31.20 6.29 14.29
C PRO A 256 30.24 5.61 15.29
N ASP A 257 28.93 5.68 15.07
CA ASP A 257 27.89 5.20 16.01
C ASP A 257 26.71 4.53 15.28
N SER A 258 27.03 3.80 14.20
CA SER A 258 26.06 3.29 13.21
C SER A 258 24.98 2.41 13.80
N ASP A 259 25.29 1.66 14.85
CA ASP A 259 24.36 0.73 15.47
C ASP A 259 23.26 1.43 16.25
N HIS A 260 23.62 2.49 16.98
CA HIS A 260 22.64 3.31 17.69
C HIS A 260 21.77 4.11 16.72
N ALA A 261 22.38 4.69 15.69
CA ALA A 261 21.66 5.35 14.61
C ALA A 261 20.70 4.38 13.89
N CYS A 262 21.11 3.13 13.66
CA CYS A 262 20.29 2.07 13.06
C CYS A 262 19.10 1.72 13.94
N ARG A 263 19.31 1.50 15.24
CA ARG A 263 18.22 1.23 16.19
C ARG A 263 17.19 2.36 16.23
N ARG A 264 17.65 3.61 16.28
CA ARG A 264 16.77 4.80 16.25
C ARG A 264 15.99 4.90 14.93
N PHE A 265 16.65 4.65 13.80
CA PHE A 265 16.00 4.64 12.49
C PHE A 265 14.92 3.56 12.40
N VAL A 266 15.21 2.33 12.82
CA VAL A 266 14.23 1.23 12.83
C VAL A 266 13.07 1.52 13.78
N LEU A 267 13.34 2.07 14.97
CA LEU A 267 12.28 2.45 15.91
C LEU A 267 11.38 3.53 15.29
N ASN A 268 11.95 4.56 14.68
CA ASN A 268 11.17 5.63 14.06
C ASN A 268 10.37 5.12 12.85
N LEU A 269 10.92 4.22 12.02
CA LEU A 269 10.18 3.51 10.97
C LEU A 269 9.01 2.69 11.54
N ARG A 270 9.19 2.06 12.70
CA ARG A 270 8.11 1.30 13.34
C ARG A 270 7.00 2.22 13.86
N LEU A 271 7.35 3.35 14.46
CA LEU A 271 6.37 4.36 14.87
C LEU A 271 5.64 4.92 13.64
N GLU A 272 6.36 5.28 12.58
CA GLU A 272 5.78 5.74 11.30
C GLU A 272 4.82 4.70 10.74
N GLY A 273 5.23 3.42 10.70
CA GLY A 273 4.41 2.32 10.22
C GLY A 273 3.12 2.12 11.04
N VAL A 274 3.17 2.26 12.36
CA VAL A 274 1.97 2.19 13.21
C VAL A 274 1.00 3.33 12.89
N VAL A 275 1.50 4.57 12.77
CA VAL A 275 0.69 5.73 12.40
C VAL A 275 0.05 5.54 11.01
N LEU A 276 0.82 5.03 10.05
CA LEU A 276 0.34 4.73 8.70
C LEU A 276 -0.73 3.61 8.67
N MET A 277 -0.59 2.57 9.49
CA MET A 277 -1.63 1.54 9.64
C MET A 277 -2.91 2.13 10.23
N LEU A 278 -2.81 3.02 11.21
CA LEU A 278 -3.98 3.74 11.75
C LEU A 278 -4.63 4.63 10.68
N ALA A 279 -3.83 5.33 9.86
CA ALA A 279 -4.34 6.15 8.75
C ALA A 279 -5.07 5.31 7.69
N LEU A 280 -4.60 4.09 7.44
CA LEU A 280 -5.24 3.13 6.53
C LEU A 280 -6.57 2.62 7.10
N ILE A 281 -6.65 2.35 8.40
CA ILE A 281 -7.92 2.00 9.07
C ILE A 281 -8.90 3.17 9.00
N ALA A 282 -8.45 4.41 9.25
CA ALA A 282 -9.27 5.61 9.08
C ALA A 282 -9.77 5.77 7.64
N ALA A 283 -8.94 5.46 6.64
CA ALA A 283 -9.35 5.44 5.24
C ALA A 283 -10.41 4.37 4.95
N ALA A 284 -10.30 3.17 5.53
CA ALA A 284 -11.31 2.12 5.37
C ALA A 284 -12.65 2.48 6.04
N LEU A 285 -12.61 3.23 7.15
CA LEU A 285 -13.81 3.80 7.79
C LEU A 285 -14.46 4.86 6.91
N LEU A 286 -13.67 5.75 6.30
CA LEU A 286 -14.14 6.74 5.34
C LEU A 286 -14.85 6.11 4.15
N SER A 287 -14.25 5.07 3.55
CA SER A 287 -14.86 4.36 2.41
C SER A 287 -16.14 3.62 2.75
N ALA A 288 -16.43 3.39 4.04
CA ALA A 288 -17.67 2.77 4.49
C ALA A 288 -18.77 3.79 4.83
N GLY A 289 -18.44 5.08 4.95
CA GLY A 289 -19.41 6.15 5.15
C GLY A 289 -19.73 6.85 3.84
N SER A 290 -21.00 7.24 3.64
CA SER A 290 -21.39 8.07 2.51
C SER A 290 -20.78 9.48 2.65
N PRO A 291 -20.23 10.09 1.57
CA PRO A 291 -19.88 11.50 1.57
C PRO A 291 -21.14 12.37 1.79
N PRO A 292 -21.02 13.58 2.36
CA PRO A 292 -22.15 14.50 2.42
C PRO A 292 -22.50 14.99 1.01
N GLY A 293 -23.69 14.62 0.52
CA GLY A 293 -24.18 15.01 -0.82
C GLY A 293 -24.83 13.90 -1.64
N ASP A 294 -24.76 12.65 -1.16
CA ASP A 294 -25.57 11.51 -1.65
C ASP A 294 -26.86 11.34 -0.83
#